data_AF-A0AAD9SH56-F1
#
_entry.id   AF-A0AAD9SH56-F1
#
_cell.length_a   1.000
_cell.length_b   1.000
_cell.length_c   1.000
_cell.angle_alpha   90.00
_cell.angle_beta   90.00
_cell.angle_gamma   90.00
#
_symmetry.space_group_name_H-M   'P 1'
#
loop_
_entity.id
_entity.type
_entity.pdbx_description
1 polymer ?
#
loop_
_entity_poly.entity_id
_entity_poly.type
_entity_poly.pdbx_seq_one_letter_code
_entity_poly.pdbx_strand_id
1 'polypeptide(L)'
;MAFEDPGMAASAAELLNRNENAAKVHRPEPLLKERPAGSPKPKTFIYCGALHMTEEGIKGYLKDRHLGSEEQIEELVFEVGNQLQQRVRDNVKLIKDSPFVREELKARTKGLIYDIKTGVLTEVK
;
A
#
# COMPACT_ATOMS: atom_id res chain seq x y z
N MET A 1 -17.72 -40.83 -8.42
CA MET A 1 -17.26 -39.44 -8.58
C MET A 1 -16.15 -39.22 -7.56
N ALA A 2 -14.89 -39.20 -8.01
CA ALA A 2 -13.77 -38.85 -7.16
C ALA A 2 -13.73 -37.32 -7.08
N PHE A 3 -13.72 -36.78 -5.86
CA PHE A 3 -13.46 -35.38 -5.61
C PHE A 3 -11.97 -35.15 -5.88
N GLU A 4 -11.65 -34.31 -6.86
CA GLU A 4 -10.29 -33.90 -7.14
C GLU A 4 -9.70 -33.15 -5.93
N ASP A 5 -8.51 -33.55 -5.55
CA ASP A 5 -7.73 -33.02 -4.43
C ASP A 5 -7.47 -31.51 -4.63
N PRO A 6 -7.85 -30.63 -3.69
CA PRO A 6 -7.56 -29.21 -3.79
C PRO A 6 -6.03 -29.01 -3.71
N GLY A 7 -5.41 -28.84 -4.88
CA GLY A 7 -3.97 -28.83 -5.08
C GLY A 7 -3.18 -28.24 -3.90
N MET A 8 -2.33 -29.08 -3.33
CA MET A 8 -1.41 -28.76 -2.24
C MET A 8 -0.78 -27.38 -2.44
N ALA A 9 -0.94 -26.49 -1.45
CA ALA A 9 -0.27 -25.20 -1.47
C ALA A 9 1.24 -25.40 -1.64
N ALA A 10 1.83 -24.67 -2.59
CA ALA A 10 3.27 -24.78 -2.88
C ALA A 10 4.07 -24.53 -1.60
N SER A 11 5.07 -25.37 -1.36
CA SER A 11 5.96 -25.23 -0.22
C SER A 11 6.75 -23.92 -0.31
N ALA A 12 7.21 -23.43 0.84
CA ALA A 12 8.06 -22.23 0.88
C ALA A 12 9.31 -22.35 -0.01
N ALA A 13 9.88 -23.55 -0.11
CA ALA A 13 11.04 -23.82 -0.96
C ALA A 13 10.71 -23.69 -2.46
N GLU A 14 9.54 -24.17 -2.89
CA GLU A 14 9.08 -24.03 -4.27
C GLU A 14 8.80 -22.56 -4.62
N LEU A 15 8.21 -21.81 -3.70
CA LEU A 15 7.97 -20.38 -3.87
C LEU A 15 9.29 -19.59 -4.00
N LEU A 16 10.29 -19.93 -3.19
CA LEU A 16 11.62 -19.31 -3.27
C LEU A 16 12.30 -19.59 -4.61
N ASN A 17 12.31 -20.84 -5.05
CA ASN A 17 12.90 -21.22 -6.34
C ASN A 17 12.16 -20.54 -7.53
N ARG A 18 10.83 -20.43 -7.46
CA ARG A 18 10.04 -19.69 -8.45
C ARG A 18 10.42 -18.22 -8.49
N ASN A 19 10.56 -17.58 -7.33
CA ASN A 19 10.95 -16.18 -7.22
C ASN A 19 12.37 -15.94 -7.75
N GLU A 20 13.33 -16.82 -7.44
CA GLU A 20 14.69 -16.76 -7.98
C GLU A 20 14.72 -16.85 -9.50
N ASN A 21 13.94 -17.76 -10.08
CA ASN A 21 13.86 -17.91 -11.54
C ASN A 21 13.14 -16.73 -12.21
N ALA A 22 12.08 -16.21 -11.60
CA ALA A 22 11.40 -15.00 -12.08
C ALA A 22 12.33 -13.77 -12.04
N ALA A 23 13.14 -13.62 -11.00
CA ALA A 23 14.08 -12.51 -10.85
C ALA A 23 15.16 -12.49 -11.96
N LYS A 24 15.55 -13.65 -12.52
CA LYS A 24 16.54 -13.73 -13.61
C LYS A 24 16.06 -13.06 -14.91
N VAL A 25 14.74 -13.04 -15.14
CA VAL A 25 14.12 -12.51 -16.36
C VAL A 25 13.33 -11.23 -16.12
N HIS A 26 13.03 -10.91 -14.85
CA HIS A 26 12.29 -9.71 -14.49
C HIS A 26 13.10 -8.46 -14.83
N ARG A 27 12.56 -7.66 -15.74
CA ARG A 27 13.00 -6.29 -15.94
C ARG A 27 11.99 -5.39 -15.24
N PRO A 28 12.40 -4.60 -14.24
CA PRO A 28 11.49 -3.65 -13.62
C PRO A 28 10.96 -2.70 -14.71
N GLU A 29 9.67 -2.37 -14.64
CA GLU A 29 9.14 -1.33 -15.52
C GLU A 29 9.89 -0.02 -15.28
N PRO A 30 10.20 0.74 -16.33
CA PRO A 30 10.89 2.03 -16.19
C PRO A 30 10.07 2.97 -15.30
N LEU A 31 10.75 3.75 -14.46
CA LEU A 31 10.11 4.78 -13.66
C LEU A 31 9.35 5.75 -14.59
N LEU A 32 8.30 6.41 -14.09
CA LEU A 32 7.51 7.36 -14.91
C LEU A 32 8.38 8.41 -15.60
N LYS A 33 9.46 8.87 -14.96
CA LYS A 33 10.45 9.81 -15.50
C LYS A 33 11.37 9.21 -16.59
N GLU A 34 11.49 7.89 -16.64
CA GLU A 34 12.31 7.12 -17.57
C GLU A 34 11.49 6.63 -18.77
N ARG A 35 10.18 6.88 -18.79
CA ARG A 35 9.29 6.48 -19.88
C ARG A 35 9.44 7.45 -21.06
N PRO A 36 9.48 6.94 -22.31
CA PRO A 36 9.45 7.77 -23.51
C PRO A 36 8.24 8.74 -23.52
N ALA A 37 8.44 9.95 -24.02
CA ALA A 37 7.33 10.88 -24.26
C ALA A 37 6.28 10.23 -25.17
N GLY A 38 5.01 10.26 -24.76
CA GLY A 38 3.91 9.59 -25.47
C GLY A 38 3.64 8.14 -25.05
N SER A 39 4.37 7.60 -24.08
CA SER A 39 4.05 6.29 -23.49
C SER A 39 2.62 6.25 -22.93
N PRO A 40 1.89 5.12 -23.04
CA PRO A 40 0.59 4.96 -22.39
C PRO A 40 0.74 5.18 -20.89
N LYS A 41 0.16 6.26 -20.36
CA LYS A 41 0.14 6.49 -18.92
C LYS A 41 -0.56 5.32 -18.23
N PRO A 42 -0.16 4.92 -17.00
CA PRO A 42 -0.85 3.87 -16.26
C PRO A 42 -2.35 4.18 -16.24
N LYS A 43 -3.18 3.18 -16.60
CA LYS A 43 -4.64 3.33 -16.67
C LYS A 43 -5.28 3.52 -15.30
N THR A 44 -4.58 3.17 -14.23
CA THR A 44 -5.09 3.25 -12.87
C THR A 44 -4.28 4.25 -12.07
N PHE A 45 -4.98 5.27 -11.61
CA PHE A 45 -4.48 6.36 -10.81
C PHE A 45 -5.08 6.21 -9.42
N ILE A 46 -4.25 5.97 -8.41
CA ILE A 46 -4.71 5.93 -7.01
C ILE A 46 -4.52 7.33 -6.43
N TYR A 47 -5.59 8.12 -6.48
CA TYR A 47 -5.67 9.36 -5.72
C TYR A 47 -5.93 9.01 -4.25
N CYS A 48 -5.16 9.57 -3.33
CA CYS A 48 -5.43 9.39 -1.90
C CYS A 48 -6.65 10.26 -1.52
N GLY A 49 -7.86 9.74 -1.71
CA GLY A 49 -9.11 10.39 -1.30
C GLY A 49 -9.17 10.65 0.21
N ALA A 50 -8.43 9.87 1.01
CA ALA A 50 -8.32 10.00 2.46
C ALA A 50 -7.77 11.35 2.95
N LEU A 51 -7.18 12.19 2.07
CA LEU A 51 -6.77 13.55 2.43
C LEU A 51 -7.93 14.54 2.53
N HIS A 52 -9.08 14.22 1.95
CA HIS A 52 -10.27 15.09 1.90
C HIS A 52 -11.41 14.61 2.80
N MET A 53 -11.14 13.58 3.60
CA MET A 53 -12.11 12.95 4.49
C MET A 53 -11.68 13.20 5.93
N THR A 54 -12.66 13.29 6.83
CA THR A 54 -12.43 13.31 8.27
C THR A 54 -13.06 12.07 8.90
N GLU A 55 -12.49 11.61 10.01
CA GLU A 55 -13.02 10.50 10.80
C GLU A 55 -14.48 10.77 11.16
N GLU A 56 -14.76 11.99 11.63
CA GLU A 56 -16.08 12.43 12.06
C GLU A 56 -17.07 12.43 10.89
N GLY A 57 -16.62 12.85 9.70
CA GLY A 57 -17.45 12.86 8.50
C GLY A 57 -17.82 11.46 8.04
N ILE A 58 -16.88 10.51 8.10
CA ILE A 58 -17.13 9.10 7.76
C ILE A 58 -18.08 8.48 8.79
N LYS A 59 -17.78 8.63 10.08
CA LYS A 59 -18.60 8.09 11.17
C LYS A 59 -20.02 8.66 11.14
N GLY A 60 -20.17 9.96 10.93
CA GLY A 60 -21.48 10.62 10.77
C GLY A 60 -22.28 10.03 9.61
N TYR A 61 -21.65 9.88 8.44
CA TYR A 61 -22.29 9.27 7.27
C TYR A 61 -22.78 7.83 7.52
N LEU A 62 -22.00 7.03 8.26
CA LEU A 62 -22.36 5.65 8.62
C LEU A 62 -23.55 5.61 9.59
N LYS A 63 -23.56 6.50 10.61
CA LYS A 63 -24.65 6.62 11.58
C LYS A 63 -25.95 7.05 10.90
N ASP A 64 -25.89 8.06 10.03
CA ASP A 64 -27.04 8.58 9.28
C ASP A 64 -27.71 7.54 8.37
N ARG A 65 -26.96 6.51 7.94
CA ARG A 65 -27.46 5.43 7.08
C ARG A 65 -27.75 4.13 7.82
N HIS A 66 -27.62 4.12 9.14
CA HIS A 66 -27.81 2.94 9.98
C HIS A 66 -26.95 1.73 9.54
N LEU A 67 -25.69 1.99 9.14
CA LEU A 67 -24.75 0.99 8.62
C LEU A 67 -23.91 0.33 9.74
N GLY A 68 -24.55 -0.02 10.85
CA GLY A 68 -23.91 -0.57 12.05
C GLY A 68 -24.49 0.01 13.33
N SER A 69 -24.12 -0.53 14.49
CA SER A 69 -24.43 0.13 15.77
C SER A 69 -23.54 1.35 15.97
N GLU A 70 -24.02 2.35 16.71
CA GLU A 70 -23.21 3.54 17.00
C GLU A 70 -21.89 3.20 17.68
N GLU A 71 -21.92 2.21 18.58
CA GLU A 71 -20.76 1.73 19.32
C GLU A 71 -19.72 1.11 18.39
N GLN A 72 -20.15 0.25 17.45
CA GLN A 72 -19.27 -0.31 16.42
C GLN A 72 -18.69 0.77 15.51
N ILE A 73 -19.49 1.77 15.13
CA ILE A 73 -19.02 2.86 14.27
C ILE A 73 -17.99 3.74 14.99
N GLU A 74 -18.14 3.95 16.30
CA GLU A 74 -17.21 4.77 17.07
C GLU A 74 -15.84 4.11 17.27
N GLU A 75 -15.80 2.78 17.33
CA GLU A 75 -14.56 2.00 17.43
C GLU A 75 -13.74 1.98 16.12
N LEU A 76 -14.34 2.34 14.98
CA LEU A 76 -13.62 2.36 13.71
C LEU A 76 -12.57 3.47 13.68
N VAL A 77 -11.40 3.12 13.15
CA VAL A 77 -10.28 4.03 12.89
C VAL A 77 -9.98 3.96 11.39
N PHE A 78 -10.16 5.08 10.70
CA PHE A 78 -9.96 5.20 9.25
C PHE A 78 -8.59 5.82 8.90
N GLU A 79 -7.88 6.36 9.89
CA GLU A 79 -6.59 7.04 9.74
C GLU A 79 -6.63 8.10 8.62
N VAL A 80 -7.70 8.90 8.54
CA VAL A 80 -7.84 9.94 7.49
C VAL A 80 -7.33 11.30 7.95
N GLY A 81 -7.07 12.21 7.00
CA GLY A 81 -6.66 13.58 7.33
C GLY A 81 -5.47 14.12 6.53
N ASN A 82 -5.13 15.39 6.80
CA ASN A 82 -4.28 16.23 5.94
C ASN A 82 -2.77 16.21 6.28
N GLN A 83 -2.31 15.30 7.15
CA GLN A 83 -0.91 15.24 7.59
C GLN A 83 -0.09 14.18 6.84
N LEU A 84 -0.12 14.22 5.51
CA LEU A 84 0.50 13.20 4.65
C LEU A 84 1.98 12.92 5.00
N GLN A 85 2.79 13.97 5.18
CA GLN A 85 4.20 13.82 5.55
C GLN A 85 4.39 13.11 6.89
N GLN A 86 3.59 13.46 7.90
CA GLN A 86 3.71 12.85 9.21
C GLN A 86 3.32 11.37 9.15
N ARG A 87 2.23 11.05 8.45
CA ARG A 87 1.82 9.65 8.24
C ARG A 87 2.89 8.82 7.56
N VAL A 88 3.56 9.36 6.54
CA VAL A 88 4.68 8.67 5.89
C VAL A 88 5.81 8.41 6.88
N ARG A 89 6.17 9.37 7.74
CA ARG A 89 7.17 9.17 8.80
C ARG A 89 6.74 8.09 9.80
N ASP A 90 5.50 8.14 10.26
CA ASP A 90 4.96 7.19 11.24
C ASP A 90 4.94 5.77 10.68
N ASN A 91 4.55 5.59 9.40
CA ASN A 91 4.59 4.30 8.72
C ASN A 91 6.02 3.76 8.57
N VAL A 92 6.98 4.61 8.19
CA VAL A 92 8.39 4.21 8.12
C VAL A 92 8.90 3.79 9.50
N LYS A 93 8.53 4.53 10.55
CA LYS A 93 8.88 4.21 11.94
C LYS A 93 8.29 2.86 12.36
N LEU A 94 7.00 2.64 12.09
CA LEU A 94 6.31 1.39 12.38
C LEU A 94 7.00 0.18 11.75
N ILE A 95 7.39 0.29 10.47
CA ILE A 95 8.12 -0.78 9.76
C ILE A 95 9.51 -0.99 10.38
N LYS A 96 10.23 0.10 10.68
CA LYS A 96 11.59 0.02 11.26
C LYS A 96 11.58 -0.56 12.67
N ASP A 97 10.56 -0.30 13.45
CA ASP A 97 10.45 -0.78 14.82
C ASP A 97 9.85 -2.19 14.90
N SER A 98 9.21 -2.66 13.83
CA SER A 98 8.51 -3.95 13.84
C SER A 98 9.46 -5.12 14.06
N PRO A 99 9.23 -5.98 15.08
CA PRO A 99 10.04 -7.19 15.26
C PRO A 99 9.79 -8.24 14.17
N PHE A 100 8.76 -8.05 13.33
CA PHE A 100 8.37 -8.97 12.26
C PHE A 100 9.01 -8.64 10.90
N VAL A 101 9.73 -7.52 10.81
CA VAL A 101 10.43 -7.10 9.59
C VAL A 101 11.93 -7.39 9.76
N ARG A 102 12.55 -8.01 8.76
CA ARG A 102 13.99 -8.32 8.80
C ARG A 102 14.83 -7.04 8.77
N GLU A 103 15.98 -7.05 9.46
CA GLU A 103 16.84 -5.87 9.62
C GLU A 103 17.31 -5.28 8.29
N GLU A 104 17.61 -6.11 7.29
CA GLU A 104 18.00 -5.65 5.95
C GLU A 104 16.87 -4.90 5.22
N LEU A 105 15.61 -5.23 5.52
CA LEU A 105 14.45 -4.55 4.95
C LEU A 105 14.16 -3.25 5.70
N LYS A 106 14.30 -3.23 7.02
CA LYS A 106 14.22 -2.00 7.84
C LYS A 106 15.24 -0.97 7.39
N ALA A 107 16.48 -1.38 7.18
CA ALA A 107 17.58 -0.53 6.72
C ALA A 107 17.30 0.11 5.34
N ARG A 108 16.56 -0.59 4.48
CA ARG A 108 16.22 -0.14 3.12
C ARG A 108 14.87 0.58 3.03
N THR A 109 14.09 0.63 4.11
CA THR A 109 12.77 1.26 4.13
C THR A 109 12.91 2.78 4.05
N LYS A 110 12.22 3.37 3.07
CA LYS A 110 12.18 4.81 2.79
C LYS A 110 10.75 5.29 2.65
N GLY A 111 10.47 6.48 3.17
CA GLY A 111 9.20 7.16 2.98
C GLY A 111 9.26 8.03 1.74
N LEU A 112 8.28 7.93 0.84
CA LEU A 112 8.19 8.75 -0.36
C LEU A 112 6.80 9.39 -0.46
N ILE A 113 6.75 10.65 -0.90
CA ILE A 113 5.52 11.32 -1.33
C ILE A 113 5.57 11.49 -2.83
N TYR A 114 4.51 11.05 -3.49
CA TYR A 114 4.29 11.27 -4.92
C TYR A 114 3.39 12.49 -5.11
N ASP A 115 3.90 13.54 -5.76
CA ASP A 115 3.07 14.63 -6.25
C ASP A 115 2.42 14.21 -7.56
N ILE A 116 1.12 14.00 -7.50
CA ILE A 116 0.32 13.57 -8.65
C ILE A 116 0.23 14.58 -9.79
N LYS A 117 0.43 15.87 -9.53
CA LYS A 117 0.31 16.92 -10.54
C LYS A 117 1.59 16.99 -11.36
N THR A 118 2.73 16.83 -10.69
CA THR A 118 4.06 17.01 -11.28
C THR A 118 4.73 15.68 -11.63
N GLY A 119 4.30 14.57 -11.02
CA GLY A 119 4.93 13.25 -11.14
C GLY A 119 6.21 13.10 -10.31
N VAL A 120 6.54 14.06 -9.46
CA VAL A 120 7.77 14.06 -8.66
C VAL A 120 7.61 13.17 -7.43
N LEU A 121 8.63 12.36 -7.15
CA LEU A 121 8.79 11.63 -5.88
C LEU A 121 9.74 12.40 -4.98
N THR A 122 9.27 12.75 -3.79
CA THR A 122 10.06 13.40 -2.74
C THR A 122 10.23 12.44 -1.58
N GLU A 123 11.47 12.15 -1.21
CA GLU A 123 11.76 11.37 -0.01
C GLU A 123 11.40 12.19 1.24
N VAL A 124 10.62 11.57 2.13
CA VAL A 124 10.30 12.12 3.44
C VAL A 124 11.36 11.61 4.41
N LYS A 125 12.14 12.54 4.96
CA LYS A 125 13.16 12.26 5.96
C LYS A 125 12.55 12.07 7.34
#